data_AF-A0A850KN57-F1
#
_entry.id   AF-A0A850KN57-F1
#
_cell.length_a   1.000
_cell.length_b   1.000
_cell.length_c   1.000
_cell.angle_alpha   90.00
_cell.angle_beta   90.00
_cell.angle_gamma   90.00
#
_symmetry.space_group_name_H-M   'P 1'
#
loop_
_entity.id
_entity.type
_entity.pdbx_description
1 polymer ?
#
loop_
_entity_poly.entity_id
_entity_poly.type
_entity_poly.pdbx_seq_one_letter_code
_entity_poly.pdbx_strand_id
1 'polypeptide(L)'
;YKIPACSDRPAVMNIDLYAKGRNVEATIHRSKAVGEPPFMLANSVFLAIRDAVASVDNYKTSPALNAPATPEEVLMAIRNLQG
;
A
#
# COMPACT_ATOMS: atom_id res chain seq x y z
N TYR A 1 12.60 -2.42 17.09
CA TYR A 1 12.04 -2.06 15.76
C TYR A 1 11.71 -3.33 14.99
N LYS A 2 10.55 -3.43 14.35
CA LYS A 2 10.11 -4.64 13.62
C LYS A 2 10.04 -4.32 12.12
N ILE A 3 10.95 -4.89 11.35
CA ILE A 3 10.89 -4.88 9.88
C ILE A 3 9.98 -6.01 9.39
N PRO A 4 9.45 -5.93 8.15
CA PRO A 4 8.71 -7.03 7.55
C PRO A 4 9.52 -8.33 7.53
N ALA A 5 8.90 -9.42 7.99
CA ALA A 5 9.43 -10.78 7.92
C ALA A 5 8.81 -11.56 6.75
N CYS A 6 9.22 -12.82 6.56
CA CYS A 6 8.72 -13.68 5.48
C CYS A 6 7.19 -13.86 5.48
N SER A 7 6.55 -13.73 6.64
CA SER A 7 5.09 -13.84 6.81
C SER A 7 4.32 -12.58 6.37
N ASP A 8 4.99 -11.43 6.28
CA ASP A 8 4.32 -10.13 6.14
C ASP A 8 4.13 -9.73 4.66
N ARG A 9 4.75 -10.48 3.74
CA ARG A 9 4.53 -10.31 2.30
C ARG A 9 3.13 -10.78 1.90
N PRO A 10 2.53 -10.22 0.85
CA PRO A 10 1.31 -10.76 0.26
C PRO A 10 1.47 -12.25 -0.09
N ALA A 11 0.42 -13.03 0.18
CA ALA A 11 0.40 -14.46 -0.17
C ALA A 11 0.57 -14.65 -1.69
N VAL A 12 -0.10 -13.79 -2.48
CA VAL A 12 0.04 -13.69 -3.93
C VAL A 12 0.68 -12.34 -4.25
N MET A 13 1.87 -12.38 -4.88
CA MET A 13 2.61 -11.20 -5.29
C MET A 13 2.92 -11.31 -6.79
N ASN A 14 2.20 -10.56 -7.61
CA ASN A 14 2.38 -10.53 -9.07
C ASN A 14 3.20 -9.30 -9.45
N ILE A 15 4.19 -9.48 -10.32
CA ILE A 15 5.08 -8.42 -10.79
C ILE A 15 5.28 -8.61 -12.29
N ASP A 16 4.90 -7.59 -13.07
CA ASP A 16 5.09 -7.57 -14.51
C ASP A 16 5.81 -6.29 -14.93
N LEU A 17 6.76 -6.43 -15.85
CA LEU A 17 7.44 -5.29 -16.48
C LEU A 17 6.76 -4.95 -17.80
N TYR A 18 6.51 -3.67 -18.02
CA TYR A 18 5.89 -3.20 -19.26
C TYR A 18 6.82 -3.45 -20.47
N ALA A 19 6.42 -4.38 -21.35
CA ALA A 19 7.25 -4.86 -22.47
C ALA A 19 7.07 -4.11 -23.80
N LYS A 20 5.94 -3.39 -23.98
CA LYS A 20 5.57 -2.81 -25.28
C LYS A 20 6.26 -1.49 -25.62
N GLY A 21 6.93 -0.85 -24.65
CA GLY A 21 7.52 0.47 -24.83
C GLY A 21 9.03 0.48 -24.73
N ARG A 22 9.66 1.32 -25.54
CA ARG A 22 11.07 1.70 -25.39
C ARG A 22 11.13 3.03 -24.64
N ASN A 23 12.07 3.19 -23.71
CA ASN A 23 12.24 4.48 -23.03
C ASN A 23 12.58 5.57 -24.05
N VAL A 24 11.78 6.64 -24.08
CA VAL A 24 11.98 7.78 -24.98
C VAL A 24 13.22 8.58 -24.60
N GLU A 25 13.54 8.60 -23.31
CA GLU A 25 14.72 9.27 -22.79
C GLU A 25 16.02 8.63 -23.26
N ALA A 26 17.05 9.45 -23.46
CA ALA A 26 18.37 9.01 -23.93
C ALA A 26 19.23 8.43 -22.80
N THR A 27 18.72 7.41 -22.12
CA THR A 27 19.46 6.68 -21.08
C THR A 27 20.26 5.51 -21.64
N ILE A 28 21.22 4.99 -20.86
CA ILE A 28 22.01 3.81 -21.21
C ILE A 28 21.05 2.67 -21.55
N HIS A 29 21.17 2.15 -22.79
CA HIS A 29 20.33 1.11 -23.34
C HIS A 29 18.81 1.37 -23.23
N ARG A 30 18.37 2.63 -23.09
CA ARG A 30 16.96 2.99 -22.86
C ARG A 30 16.40 2.38 -21.56
N SER A 31 17.24 2.24 -20.54
CA SER A 31 16.85 1.80 -19.19
C SER A 31 16.07 2.88 -18.43
N LYS A 32 15.44 2.50 -17.31
CA LYS A 32 14.84 3.42 -16.33
C LYS A 32 15.30 3.05 -14.93
N ALA A 33 15.49 4.05 -14.07
CA ALA A 33 15.74 3.82 -12.66
C ALA A 33 14.48 3.26 -11.99
N VAL A 34 14.65 2.21 -11.18
CA VAL A 34 13.55 1.50 -10.51
C VAL A 34 13.78 1.29 -9.01
N GLY A 35 14.79 1.92 -8.42
CA GLY A 35 15.11 1.76 -6.99
C GLY A 35 14.01 2.33 -6.09
N GLU A 36 13.80 3.65 -6.17
CA GLU A 36 12.82 4.36 -5.34
C GLU A 36 11.36 4.27 -5.83
N PRO A 37 11.06 4.32 -7.15
CA PRO A 37 9.66 4.43 -7.60
C PRO A 37 8.70 3.35 -7.07
N PRO A 38 9.10 2.05 -6.99
CA PRO A 38 8.21 1.01 -6.47
C PRO A 38 7.88 1.15 -4.98
N PHE A 39 8.68 1.88 -4.19
CA PHE A 39 8.45 2.05 -2.75
C PHE A 39 7.06 2.63 -2.45
N MET A 40 6.63 3.62 -3.25
CA MET A 40 5.33 4.26 -3.09
C MET A 40 4.15 3.33 -3.40
N LEU A 41 4.36 2.23 -4.12
CA LEU A 41 3.29 1.26 -4.43
C LEU A 41 2.77 0.56 -3.17
N ALA A 42 3.55 0.52 -2.08
CA ALA A 42 3.14 -0.04 -0.80
C ALA A 42 1.95 0.71 -0.16
N ASN A 43 1.68 1.95 -0.57
CA ASN A 43 0.49 2.69 -0.13
C ASN A 43 -0.82 1.99 -0.51
N SER A 44 -0.81 1.11 -1.52
CA SER A 44 -1.95 0.27 -1.85
C SER A 44 -2.43 -0.58 -0.66
N VAL A 45 -1.53 -1.11 0.16
CA VAL A 45 -1.86 -1.90 1.35
C VAL A 45 -2.47 -1.01 2.44
N PHE A 46 -1.89 0.17 2.67
CA PHE A 46 -2.44 1.14 3.62
C PHE A 46 -3.87 1.56 3.24
N LEU A 47 -4.10 1.83 1.96
CA LEU A 47 -5.42 2.21 1.44
C LEU A 47 -6.41 1.04 1.50
N ALA A 48 -5.97 -0.20 1.27
CA ALA A 48 -6.82 -1.38 1.43
C ALA A 48 -7.25 -1.58 2.90
N ILE A 49 -6.36 -1.34 3.86
CA ILE A 49 -6.70 -1.34 5.29
C ILE A 49 -7.71 -0.24 5.60
N ARG A 50 -7.48 0.99 5.09
CA ARG A 50 -8.41 2.11 5.29
C ARG A 50 -9.80 1.81 4.72
N ASP A 51 -9.88 1.20 3.53
CA ASP A 51 -11.13 0.76 2.92
C ASP A 51 -11.85 -0.29 3.78
N ALA A 52 -11.12 -1.28 4.29
CA ALA A 52 -11.67 -2.29 5.18
C ALA A 52 -12.24 -1.67 6.48
N VAL A 53 -11.57 -0.67 7.07
CA VAL A 53 -12.10 0.06 8.22
C VAL A 53 -13.37 0.83 7.85
N ALA A 54 -13.43 1.49 6.69
CA ALA A 54 -14.61 2.21 6.23
C ALA A 54 -15.83 1.28 6.06
N SER A 55 -15.59 0.01 5.70
CA SER A 55 -16.68 -0.96 5.55
C SER A 55 -17.44 -1.25 6.87
N VAL A 56 -16.83 -1.00 8.03
CA VAL A 56 -17.43 -1.27 9.35
C VAL A 56 -18.71 -0.46 9.59
N ASP A 57 -18.78 0.78 9.10
CA ASP A 57 -19.97 1.63 9.24
C ASP A 57 -20.84 1.69 7.98
N ASN A 58 -20.60 0.79 7.01
CA ASN A 58 -21.15 0.83 5.65
C ASN A 58 -20.73 2.07 4.85
N TYR A 59 -19.45 2.46 4.97
CA TYR A 59 -18.87 3.57 4.22
C TYR A 59 -19.58 4.92 4.45
N LYS A 60 -20.20 5.10 5.62
CA LYS A 60 -20.85 6.36 5.99
C LYS A 60 -19.82 7.42 6.35
N THR A 61 -18.70 7.00 6.89
CA THR A 61 -17.62 7.87 7.35
C THR A 61 -16.33 7.50 6.65
N SER A 62 -15.54 8.52 6.27
CA SER A 62 -14.14 8.31 5.90
C SER A 62 -13.32 8.09 7.19
N PRO A 63 -12.78 6.89 7.45
CA PRO A 63 -12.07 6.63 8.70
C PRO A 63 -10.80 7.47 8.80
N ALA A 64 -10.57 8.01 9.99
CA ALA A 64 -9.30 8.61 10.39
C ALA A 64 -8.33 7.47 10.74
N LEU A 65 -7.41 7.17 9.82
CA LEU A 65 -6.36 6.17 9.98
C LEU A 65 -5.01 6.85 9.72
N ASN A 66 -4.14 6.89 10.73
CA ASN A 66 -2.80 7.45 10.59
C ASN A 66 -1.78 6.39 10.15
N ALA A 67 -0.67 6.83 9.57
CA ALA A 67 0.46 5.97 9.26
C ALA A 67 1.47 5.95 10.43
N PRO A 68 2.11 4.81 10.74
CA PRO A 68 1.85 3.48 10.18
C PRO A 68 0.53 2.89 10.69
N ALA A 69 -0.18 2.15 9.83
CA ALA A 69 -1.40 1.42 10.19
C ALA A 69 -1.07 0.20 11.05
N THR A 70 -0.62 0.44 12.29
CA THR A 70 -0.35 -0.62 13.27
C THR A 70 -1.64 -1.31 13.68
N PRO A 71 -1.58 -2.52 14.26
CA PRO A 71 -2.76 -3.18 14.81
C PRO A 71 -3.54 -2.30 15.81
N GLU A 72 -2.84 -1.49 16.60
CA GLU A 72 -3.44 -0.54 17.55
C GLU A 72 -4.19 0.59 16.84
N GLU A 73 -3.56 1.23 15.84
CA GLU A 73 -4.19 2.32 15.07
C GLU A 73 -5.44 1.82 14.33
N VAL A 74 -5.38 0.61 13.74
CA VAL A 74 -6.54 -0.02 13.10
C VAL A 74 -7.66 -0.30 14.11
N LEU A 75 -7.33 -0.83 15.29
CA LEU A 75 -8.32 -1.08 16.34
C LEU A 75 -8.99 0.22 16.80
N MET A 76 -8.22 1.28 16.99
CA MET A 76 -8.76 2.58 17.41
C MET A 76 -9.63 3.22 16.32
N ALA A 77 -9.21 3.13 15.06
CA ALA A 77 -10.01 3.63 13.94
C ALA A 77 -11.38 2.92 13.85
N ILE A 78 -11.42 1.59 14.05
CA ILE A 78 -12.67 0.83 14.09
C ILE A 78 -13.55 1.26 15.27
N ARG A 79 -12.98 1.38 16.48
CA ARG A 79 -13.73 1.79 17.68
C ARG A 79 -14.37 3.18 17.53
N ASN A 80 -13.66 4.11 16.91
CA ASN A 80 -14.16 5.46 16.66
C ASN A 80 -15.36 5.50 15.70
N LEU A 81 -15.56 4.48 14.86
CA LEU A 81 -16.73 4.38 13.98
C LEU A 81 -17.94 3.72 14.64
N GLN A 82 -17.72 2.98 15.73
CA GLN A 82 -18.77 2.21 16.42
C GLN A 82 -19.33 2.91 17.66
N GLY A 83 -18.64 3.95 18.16
CA GLY A 83 -19.12 4.83 19.23
C GLY A 83 -19.98 5.96 18.70
#